data_AF-A0A3A9WGF8-F1
#
_entry.id   AF-A0A3A9WGF8-F1
#
_cell.length_a   1.000
_cell.length_b   1.000
_cell.length_c   1.000
_cell.angle_alpha   90.00
_cell.angle_beta   90.00
_cell.angle_gamma   90.00
#
_symmetry.space_group_name_H-M   'P 1'
#
loop_
_entity.id
_entity.type
_entity.pdbx_description
1 polymer ?
#
loop_
_entity_poly.entity_id
_entity_poly.type
_entity_poly.pdbx_seq_one_letter_code
_entity_poly.pdbx_strand_id
1 'polypeptide(L)'
;MGKKLSGKDLIKLGFPKNNSINVTLGQINRYQKRVKKEHILIEAKKVLLNPEAYQGDGVWGKIAESLLKPVEVKKHALKTTRSPFQIYGENEIDEQAKYQLYDALKLPVAVAGALMPDAHSGYGLPIGGVLATKNAVIPYGVGVDIGCRMCLTIYPIAISYLKGKKHQLENILSEHTKFGMYETHKIKHDHEIFEREEFKNIPLVKRLKDKAYKQLGTSGGGNHFVEFGTVAITDTENEWGLDVGTYIGVLSHSGSRGLGANIAKHYTYLATKQCPLPKHVQQLAWLDLNTHDGQEYWLAMNLAGDYAQACHDDIHARIGKLLGSRPVAKIENHHNFAWKQEVNGEECIVHRKGATPAAKGELGIIPGSMTAPGFIVRGLGNPESLQSASHGAGRLHSRRKCKERFTKSDIKKELKANDVTLIGGGIDEAPMAYKDITKVMANQQELVEVVGTFTPKIVRMDK
;
A
#
# COMPACT_ATOMS: atom_id res chain seq x y z
N MET A 1 22.06 -36.54 9.07
CA MET A 1 21.07 -35.77 8.28
C MET A 1 19.88 -36.67 7.97
N GLY A 2 18.66 -36.31 8.39
CA GLY A 2 17.46 -37.10 8.09
C GLY A 2 17.24 -37.22 6.57
N LYS A 3 16.74 -38.36 6.10
CA LYS A 3 16.41 -38.57 4.67
C LYS A 3 15.41 -37.48 4.24
N LYS A 4 15.69 -36.76 3.15
CA LYS A 4 14.74 -35.80 2.58
C LYS A 4 13.51 -36.53 2.05
N LEU A 5 12.34 -35.91 2.17
CA LEU A 5 11.11 -36.38 1.52
C LEU A 5 11.31 -36.38 0.00
N SER A 6 10.89 -37.47 -0.64
CA SER A 6 10.97 -37.64 -2.10
C SER A 6 9.60 -37.94 -2.70
N GLY A 7 9.44 -37.74 -4.02
CA GLY A 7 8.21 -38.10 -4.72
C GLY A 7 7.85 -39.57 -4.59
N LYS A 8 8.85 -40.47 -4.52
CA LYS A 8 8.64 -41.91 -4.30
C LYS A 8 7.95 -42.19 -2.96
N ASP A 9 8.27 -41.41 -1.93
CA ASP A 9 7.63 -41.55 -0.61
C ASP A 9 6.14 -41.18 -0.67
N LEU A 10 5.80 -40.10 -1.38
CA LEU A 10 4.42 -39.65 -1.56
C LEU A 10 3.59 -40.61 -2.43
N ILE A 11 4.20 -41.15 -3.49
CA ILE A 11 3.57 -42.21 -4.30
C ILE A 11 3.27 -43.44 -3.45
N LYS A 12 4.21 -43.86 -2.60
CA LYS A 12 4.01 -44.98 -1.66
C LYS A 12 2.91 -44.69 -0.64
N LEU A 13 2.70 -43.42 -0.30
CA LEU A 13 1.65 -42.98 0.62
C LEU A 13 0.25 -42.96 -0.02
N GLY A 14 0.17 -43.00 -1.35
CA GLY A 14 -1.08 -43.00 -2.12
C GLY A 14 -1.40 -41.68 -2.82
N PHE A 15 -0.47 -40.72 -2.87
CA PHE A 15 -0.70 -39.48 -3.64
C PHE A 15 -0.89 -39.78 -5.13
N PRO A 16 -1.82 -39.07 -5.81
CA PRO A 16 -2.01 -39.25 -7.24
C PRO A 16 -0.74 -38.84 -8.00
N LYS A 17 -0.42 -39.57 -9.07
CA LYS A 17 0.76 -39.33 -9.92
C LYS A 17 0.55 -38.13 -10.86
N ASN A 18 0.19 -36.99 -10.28
CA ASN A 18 -0.03 -35.72 -10.97
C ASN A 18 0.77 -34.61 -10.26
N ASN A 19 0.44 -33.35 -10.55
CA ASN A 19 1.18 -32.20 -10.01
C ASN A 19 1.08 -32.05 -8.47
N SER A 20 0.14 -32.72 -7.80
CA SER A 20 0.00 -32.69 -6.32
C SER A 20 1.29 -33.12 -5.60
N ILE A 21 2.07 -34.04 -6.18
CA ILE A 21 3.38 -34.44 -5.65
C ILE A 21 4.35 -33.26 -5.66
N ASN A 22 4.45 -32.53 -6.77
CA ASN A 22 5.35 -31.38 -6.89
C ASN A 22 4.90 -30.24 -5.98
N VAL A 23 3.59 -30.00 -5.88
CA VAL A 23 3.01 -29.02 -4.95
C VAL A 23 3.40 -29.39 -3.51
N THR A 24 3.22 -30.64 -3.12
CA THR A 24 3.57 -31.15 -1.78
C THR A 24 5.06 -31.00 -1.49
N LEU A 25 5.93 -31.45 -2.38
CA LEU A 25 7.39 -31.31 -2.21
C LEU A 25 7.80 -29.84 -2.10
N GLY A 26 7.19 -28.96 -2.91
CA GLY A 26 7.43 -27.53 -2.89
C GLY A 26 7.02 -26.88 -1.56
N GLN A 27 5.82 -27.20 -1.06
CA GLN A 27 5.30 -26.71 0.21
C GLN A 27 6.16 -27.15 1.40
N ILE A 28 6.49 -28.44 1.46
CA ILE A 28 7.32 -29.00 2.52
C ILE A 28 8.73 -28.39 2.50
N ASN A 29 9.36 -28.27 1.32
CA ASN A 29 10.68 -27.66 1.22
C ASN A 29 10.68 -26.17 1.65
N ARG A 30 9.57 -25.46 1.43
CA ARG A 30 9.44 -24.04 1.77
C ARG A 30 9.13 -23.79 3.25
N TYR A 31 8.25 -24.57 3.84
CA TYR A 31 7.69 -24.29 5.18
C TYR A 31 8.07 -25.32 6.24
N GLN A 32 8.38 -26.56 5.86
CA GLN A 32 8.62 -27.68 6.78
C GLN A 32 10.03 -28.28 6.68
N LYS A 33 11.00 -27.51 6.16
CA LYS A 33 12.38 -27.99 5.90
C LYS A 33 13.10 -28.55 7.14
N ARG A 34 12.75 -28.08 8.34
CA ARG A 34 13.38 -28.50 9.61
C ARG A 34 12.63 -29.63 10.31
N VAL A 35 11.47 -30.05 9.80
CA VAL A 35 10.65 -31.10 10.40
C VAL A 35 11.12 -32.47 9.93
N LYS A 36 11.05 -33.46 10.84
CA LYS A 36 11.44 -34.84 10.56
C LYS A 36 10.54 -35.45 9.48
N LYS A 37 11.13 -36.23 8.56
CA LYS A 37 10.43 -36.85 7.44
C LYS A 37 9.26 -37.72 7.89
N GLU A 38 9.44 -38.47 8.98
CA GLU A 38 8.43 -39.37 9.53
C GLU A 38 7.17 -38.59 9.93
N HIS A 39 7.34 -37.43 10.57
CA HIS A 39 6.22 -36.58 10.95
C HIS A 39 5.54 -35.95 9.74
N ILE A 40 6.31 -35.50 8.73
CA ILE A 40 5.75 -34.98 7.48
C ILE A 40 4.90 -36.03 6.77
N LEU A 41 5.34 -37.30 6.75
CA LEU A 41 4.58 -38.38 6.13
C LEU A 41 3.27 -38.69 6.87
N ILE A 42 3.27 -38.61 8.21
CA ILE A 42 2.06 -38.77 9.02
C ILE A 42 1.04 -37.69 8.67
N GLU A 43 1.45 -36.42 8.68
CA GLU A 43 0.53 -35.31 8.38
C GLU A 43 0.09 -35.32 6.91
N ALA A 44 1.00 -35.56 5.95
CA ALA A 44 0.65 -35.69 4.54
C ALA A 44 -0.35 -36.81 4.29
N LYS A 45 -0.31 -37.90 5.08
CA LYS A 45 -1.30 -38.99 5.00
C LYS A 45 -2.68 -38.51 5.46
N LYS A 46 -2.75 -37.71 6.53
CA LYS A 46 -4.02 -37.15 7.00
C LYS A 46 -4.64 -36.22 5.96
N VAL A 47 -3.83 -35.36 5.35
CA VAL A 47 -4.29 -34.47 4.26
C VAL A 47 -4.75 -35.26 3.05
N LEU A 48 -4.07 -36.36 2.70
CA LEU A 48 -4.49 -37.23 1.60
C LEU A 48 -5.84 -37.92 1.88
N LEU A 49 -6.10 -38.31 3.12
CA LEU A 49 -7.31 -39.04 3.52
C LEU A 49 -8.52 -38.13 3.74
N ASN A 50 -8.31 -36.87 4.13
CA ASN A 50 -9.37 -35.91 4.41
C ASN A 50 -8.93 -34.48 4.01
N PRO A 51 -8.72 -34.21 2.70
CA PRO A 51 -8.20 -32.93 2.24
C PRO A 51 -9.14 -31.75 2.57
N GLU A 52 -10.45 -31.98 2.64
CA GLU A 52 -11.46 -30.96 2.94
C GLU A 52 -11.21 -30.29 4.31
N ALA A 53 -10.80 -31.07 5.31
CA ALA A 53 -10.50 -30.55 6.65
C ALA A 53 -9.27 -29.63 6.72
N TYR A 54 -8.46 -29.58 5.66
CA TYR A 54 -7.26 -28.75 5.57
C TYR A 54 -7.45 -27.54 4.65
N GLN A 55 -8.65 -27.31 4.11
CA GLN A 55 -8.94 -26.09 3.35
C GLN A 55 -8.66 -24.85 4.22
N GLY A 56 -7.90 -23.91 3.66
CA GLY A 56 -7.49 -22.69 4.38
C GLY A 56 -6.29 -22.86 5.34
N ASP A 57 -5.81 -24.09 5.60
CA ASP A 57 -4.59 -24.28 6.39
C ASP A 57 -3.37 -23.68 5.65
N GLY A 58 -2.56 -22.85 6.33
CA GLY A 58 -1.48 -22.12 5.65
C GLY A 58 -0.30 -22.97 5.18
N VAL A 59 -0.17 -24.23 5.59
CA VAL A 59 0.87 -25.15 5.11
C VAL A 59 0.27 -26.22 4.21
N TRP A 60 -0.81 -26.83 4.66
CA TRP A 60 -1.43 -28.01 4.06
C TRP A 60 -2.58 -27.66 3.11
N GLY A 61 -3.14 -26.45 3.19
CA GLY A 61 -4.29 -26.04 2.38
C GLY A 61 -4.00 -26.04 0.88
N LYS A 62 -2.80 -25.64 0.46
CA LYS A 62 -2.40 -25.78 -0.94
C LYS A 62 -2.28 -27.23 -1.40
N ILE A 63 -1.86 -28.12 -0.49
CA ILE A 63 -1.76 -29.55 -0.79
C ILE A 63 -3.17 -30.11 -0.95
N ALA A 64 -4.07 -29.79 -0.03
CA ALA A 64 -5.49 -30.14 -0.11
C ALA A 64 -6.15 -29.62 -1.40
N GLU A 65 -5.93 -28.36 -1.76
CA GLU A 65 -6.41 -27.78 -3.03
C GLU A 65 -5.93 -28.59 -4.23
N SER A 66 -4.64 -28.98 -4.25
CA SER A 66 -4.08 -29.79 -5.34
C SER A 66 -4.63 -31.22 -5.43
N LEU A 67 -5.29 -31.71 -4.38
CA LEU A 67 -5.96 -33.01 -4.35
C LEU A 67 -7.44 -32.88 -4.74
N LEU A 68 -8.09 -31.79 -4.33
CA LEU A 68 -9.52 -31.55 -4.55
C LEU A 68 -9.82 -30.87 -5.89
N LYS A 69 -9.25 -29.67 -6.09
CA LYS A 69 -9.51 -28.80 -7.23
C LYS A 69 -8.22 -28.09 -7.63
N PRO A 70 -7.34 -28.76 -8.38
CA PRO A 70 -6.05 -28.20 -8.78
C PRO A 70 -6.23 -26.90 -9.57
N VAL A 71 -5.38 -25.90 -9.28
CA VAL A 71 -5.33 -24.65 -10.06
C VAL A 71 -4.86 -24.96 -11.49
N GLU A 72 -5.69 -24.62 -12.47
CA GLU A 72 -5.36 -24.74 -13.88
C GLU A 72 -4.46 -23.59 -14.32
N VAL A 73 -3.22 -23.92 -14.70
CA VAL A 73 -2.28 -22.93 -15.26
C VAL A 73 -2.45 -22.90 -16.77
N LYS A 74 -3.10 -21.84 -17.27
CA LYS A 74 -3.27 -21.60 -18.70
C LYS A 74 -2.80 -20.20 -19.09
N LYS A 75 -2.23 -20.08 -20.28
CA LYS A 75 -1.85 -18.78 -20.83
C LYS A 75 -3.11 -18.01 -21.20
N HIS A 76 -3.28 -16.83 -20.63
CA HIS A 76 -4.43 -15.97 -20.93
C HIS A 76 -4.10 -15.01 -22.09
N ALA A 77 -5.02 -14.89 -23.04
CA ALA A 77 -5.00 -13.86 -24.06
C ALA A 77 -5.62 -12.57 -23.51
N LEU A 78 -5.18 -11.43 -24.04
CA LEU A 78 -5.81 -10.14 -23.78
C LEU A 78 -7.08 -10.00 -24.63
N LYS A 79 -8.08 -9.30 -24.10
CA LYS A 79 -9.24 -8.84 -24.85
C LYS A 79 -8.78 -7.91 -25.98
N THR A 80 -9.49 -7.92 -27.10
CA THR A 80 -9.25 -6.99 -28.21
C THR A 80 -9.70 -5.57 -27.88
N THR A 81 -10.76 -5.45 -27.08
CA THR A 81 -11.30 -4.19 -26.57
C THR A 81 -10.92 -3.95 -25.12
N ARG A 82 -10.93 -2.68 -24.71
CA ARG A 82 -10.73 -2.27 -23.31
C ARG A 82 -12.05 -2.34 -22.57
N SER A 83 -12.00 -2.66 -21.29
CA SER A 83 -13.13 -2.47 -20.38
C SER A 83 -13.42 -0.96 -20.22
N PRO A 84 -14.65 -0.54 -19.85
CA PRO A 84 -15.00 0.87 -19.65
C PRO A 84 -14.06 1.59 -18.69
N PHE A 85 -13.76 2.86 -18.96
CA PHE A 85 -12.85 3.65 -18.12
C PHE A 85 -13.03 5.15 -18.30
N GLN A 86 -12.57 5.91 -17.30
CA GLN A 86 -12.50 7.36 -17.34
C GLN A 86 -11.08 7.87 -17.02
N ILE A 87 -10.66 8.95 -17.69
CA ILE A 87 -9.38 9.63 -17.40
C ILE A 87 -9.68 11.07 -16.98
N TYR A 88 -9.12 11.47 -15.84
CA TYR A 88 -9.26 12.81 -15.29
C TYR A 88 -7.96 13.57 -15.50
N GLY A 89 -8.04 14.79 -16.05
CA GLY A 89 -6.84 15.60 -16.34
C GLY A 89 -5.94 15.02 -17.43
N GLU A 90 -6.50 14.41 -18.48
CA GLU A 90 -5.76 13.66 -19.51
C GLU A 90 -4.55 14.41 -20.10
N ASN A 91 -4.67 15.72 -20.31
CA ASN A 91 -3.61 16.57 -20.88
C ASN A 91 -2.37 16.70 -19.97
N GLU A 92 -2.48 16.37 -18.69
CA GLU A 92 -1.41 16.44 -17.70
C GLU A 92 -0.76 15.07 -17.43
N ILE A 93 -1.19 14.02 -18.16
CA ILE A 93 -0.76 12.64 -17.95
C ILE A 93 0.08 12.16 -19.14
N ASP A 94 1.24 11.57 -18.85
CA ASP A 94 2.12 11.04 -19.87
C ASP A 94 1.52 9.81 -20.59
N GLU A 95 1.82 9.67 -21.88
CA GLU A 95 1.32 8.56 -22.70
C GLU A 95 1.67 7.18 -22.14
N GLN A 96 2.83 7.02 -21.51
CA GLN A 96 3.25 5.73 -20.96
C GLN A 96 2.32 5.30 -19.81
N ALA A 97 1.92 6.22 -18.94
CA ALA A 97 0.93 5.96 -17.89
C ALA A 97 -0.42 5.54 -18.47
N LYS A 98 -0.89 6.22 -19.53
CA LYS A 98 -2.14 5.87 -20.23
C LYS A 98 -2.06 4.47 -20.86
N TYR A 99 -0.98 4.14 -21.54
CA TYR A 99 -0.77 2.81 -22.10
C TYR A 99 -0.75 1.71 -21.05
N GLN A 100 -0.17 1.96 -19.87
CA GLN A 100 -0.21 1.00 -18.76
C GLN A 100 -1.64 0.70 -18.29
N LEU A 101 -2.50 1.72 -18.18
CA LEU A 101 -3.92 1.50 -17.88
C LEU A 101 -4.63 0.76 -19.02
N TYR A 102 -4.40 1.15 -20.28
CA TYR A 102 -5.00 0.52 -21.45
C TYR A 102 -4.69 -0.97 -21.55
N ASP A 103 -3.47 -1.38 -21.22
CA ASP A 103 -3.08 -2.78 -21.17
C ASP A 103 -3.78 -3.53 -20.02
N ALA A 104 -3.92 -2.90 -18.86
CA ALA A 104 -4.66 -3.47 -17.73
C ALA A 104 -6.16 -3.66 -18.02
N LEU A 105 -6.78 -2.72 -18.73
CA LEU A 105 -8.19 -2.79 -19.12
C LEU A 105 -8.51 -3.90 -20.12
N LYS A 106 -7.49 -4.46 -20.78
CA LYS A 106 -7.62 -5.60 -21.70
C LYS A 106 -7.49 -6.95 -21.00
N LEU A 107 -7.22 -7.01 -19.70
CA LEU A 107 -7.18 -8.27 -18.99
C LEU A 107 -8.57 -8.95 -19.05
N PRO A 108 -8.62 -10.29 -19.15
CA PRO A 108 -9.90 -11.02 -19.18
C PRO A 108 -10.76 -10.74 -17.93
N VAL A 109 -10.10 -10.52 -16.79
CA VAL A 109 -10.74 -10.24 -15.49
C VAL A 109 -11.10 -8.76 -15.28
N ALA A 110 -10.67 -7.84 -16.15
CA ALA A 110 -10.97 -6.41 -16.00
C ALA A 110 -12.46 -6.12 -16.25
N VAL A 111 -13.03 -5.26 -15.40
CA VAL A 111 -14.43 -4.83 -15.41
C VAL A 111 -14.56 -3.35 -15.74
N ALA A 112 -13.78 -2.50 -15.07
CA ALA A 112 -13.74 -1.07 -15.28
C ALA A 112 -12.41 -0.49 -14.79
N GLY A 113 -12.09 0.76 -15.12
CA GLY A 113 -10.95 1.45 -14.52
C GLY A 113 -11.05 2.97 -14.56
N ALA A 114 -10.13 3.63 -13.87
CA ALA A 114 -10.02 5.07 -13.91
C ALA A 114 -8.55 5.51 -13.81
N LEU A 115 -8.24 6.70 -14.30
CA LEU A 115 -6.91 7.31 -14.17
C LEU A 115 -7.03 8.70 -13.55
N MET A 116 -6.34 8.91 -12.44
CA MET A 116 -6.37 10.15 -11.68
C MET A 116 -5.43 11.21 -12.29
N PRO A 117 -5.65 12.52 -12.06
CA PRO A 117 -4.83 13.59 -12.64
C PRO A 117 -3.34 13.57 -12.23
N ASP A 118 -3.03 12.99 -11.07
CA ASP A 118 -1.66 12.80 -10.57
C ASP A 118 -0.92 11.63 -11.24
N ALA A 119 -1.56 10.96 -12.20
CA ALA A 119 -1.04 9.73 -12.76
C ALA A 119 0.30 9.91 -13.47
N HIS A 120 1.15 8.90 -13.33
CA HIS A 120 2.45 8.82 -13.96
C HIS A 120 2.92 7.36 -14.05
N SER A 121 3.88 7.11 -14.94
CA SER A 121 4.32 5.75 -15.22
C SER A 121 4.88 5.03 -13.99
N GLY A 122 4.44 3.78 -13.82
CA GLY A 122 4.79 2.89 -12.71
C GLY A 122 5.20 1.50 -13.17
N TYR A 123 4.97 0.49 -12.32
CA TYR A 123 5.15 -0.92 -12.65
C TYR A 123 3.80 -1.64 -12.63
N GLY A 124 3.39 -2.30 -13.71
CA GLY A 124 2.05 -2.87 -13.83
C GLY A 124 1.03 -1.76 -14.07
N LEU A 125 0.12 -1.56 -13.10
CA LEU A 125 -0.80 -0.43 -13.10
C LEU A 125 0.01 0.89 -12.93
N PRO A 126 -0.33 1.98 -13.64
CA PRO A 126 0.29 3.28 -13.40
C PRO A 126 0.00 3.75 -11.98
N ILE A 127 0.87 4.60 -11.44
CA ILE A 127 0.54 5.35 -10.21
C ILE A 127 -0.55 6.35 -10.61
N GLY A 128 -1.58 6.54 -9.77
CA GLY A 128 -2.83 7.23 -10.15
C GLY A 128 -3.85 6.30 -10.81
N GLY A 129 -3.56 5.01 -10.95
CA GLY A 129 -4.44 4.04 -11.62
C GLY A 129 -5.41 3.36 -10.67
N VAL A 130 -6.65 3.18 -11.15
CA VAL A 130 -7.70 2.39 -10.50
C VAL A 130 -8.19 1.31 -11.46
N LEU A 131 -8.31 0.06 -10.99
CA LEU A 131 -8.77 -1.06 -11.81
C LEU A 131 -9.71 -1.98 -11.02
N ALA A 132 -10.96 -2.09 -11.49
CA ALA A 132 -11.92 -3.08 -11.02
C ALA A 132 -11.74 -4.40 -11.78
N THR A 133 -11.72 -5.51 -11.04
CA THR A 133 -11.60 -6.85 -11.61
C THR A 133 -12.58 -7.84 -10.97
N LYS A 134 -12.99 -8.85 -11.73
CA LYS A 134 -13.94 -9.88 -11.28
C LYS A 134 -13.21 -11.00 -10.55
N ASN A 135 -13.44 -11.13 -9.24
CA ASN A 135 -12.92 -12.18 -8.35
C ASN A 135 -11.40 -12.46 -8.48
N ALA A 136 -10.63 -11.44 -8.82
CA ALA A 136 -9.20 -11.55 -9.08
C ALA A 136 -8.47 -10.46 -8.32
N VAL A 137 -7.30 -10.77 -7.80
CA VAL A 137 -6.44 -9.78 -7.16
C VAL A 137 -5.07 -9.76 -7.82
N ILE A 138 -4.61 -8.59 -8.22
CA ILE A 138 -3.34 -8.35 -8.92
C ILE A 138 -2.35 -7.76 -7.91
N PRO A 139 -1.37 -8.55 -7.40
CA PRO A 139 -0.46 -8.06 -6.37
C PRO A 139 0.33 -6.79 -6.77
N TYR A 140 0.78 -6.69 -8.01
CA TYR A 140 1.42 -5.47 -8.51
C TYR A 140 0.46 -4.30 -8.77
N GLY A 141 -0.83 -4.60 -8.96
CA GLY A 141 -1.90 -3.61 -9.05
C GLY A 141 -2.19 -2.96 -7.70
N VAL A 142 -1.93 -3.65 -6.59
CA VAL A 142 -1.87 -3.06 -5.25
C VAL A 142 -0.59 -2.25 -5.06
N GLY A 143 0.53 -2.80 -5.50
CA GLY A 143 1.86 -2.20 -5.35
C GLY A 143 2.73 -2.91 -4.31
N VAL A 144 4.00 -2.49 -4.25
CA VAL A 144 5.01 -3.14 -3.40
C VAL A 144 4.97 -2.68 -1.95
N ASP A 145 4.46 -1.47 -1.71
CA ASP A 145 4.23 -0.93 -0.38
C ASP A 145 2.74 -0.97 -0.06
N ILE A 146 2.28 -2.19 0.29
CA ILE A 146 0.88 -2.47 0.58
C ILE A 146 0.42 -1.62 1.76
N GLY A 147 -0.74 -0.98 1.63
CA GLY A 147 -1.31 -0.16 2.70
C GLY A 147 -0.55 1.14 2.96
N CYS A 148 0.32 1.56 2.02
CA CYS A 148 0.89 2.91 2.06
C CYS A 148 -0.25 3.93 2.14
N ARG A 149 -0.13 4.85 3.10
CA ARG A 149 -1.20 5.74 3.52
C ARG A 149 -0.65 7.07 4.03
N MET A 150 -1.56 8.04 4.04
CA MET A 150 -1.39 9.29 4.75
C MET A 150 -2.13 9.24 6.09
N CYS A 151 -1.56 9.90 7.10
CA CYS A 151 -2.24 10.14 8.37
C CYS A 151 -1.95 11.57 8.85
N LEU A 152 -2.98 12.41 8.89
CA LEU A 152 -2.96 13.76 9.44
C LEU A 152 -3.62 13.74 10.83
N THR A 153 -2.94 14.29 11.83
CA THR A 153 -3.52 14.55 13.15
C THR A 153 -3.47 16.04 13.44
N ILE A 154 -4.60 16.60 13.87
CA ILE A 154 -4.77 18.02 14.18
C ILE A 154 -4.78 18.20 15.70
N TYR A 155 -4.01 19.17 16.19
CA TYR A 155 -3.90 19.51 17.60
C TYR A 155 -4.45 20.92 17.88
N PRO A 156 -5.16 21.13 19.00
CA PRO A 156 -5.69 22.43 19.41
C PRO A 156 -4.58 23.29 20.03
N ILE A 157 -3.51 23.52 19.27
CA ILE A 157 -2.35 24.31 19.69
C ILE A 157 -2.26 25.53 18.78
N ALA A 158 -2.05 26.70 19.38
CA ALA A 158 -1.88 27.94 18.64
C ALA A 158 -0.68 27.87 17.68
N ILE A 159 -0.85 28.41 16.47
CA ILE A 159 0.19 28.42 15.42
C ILE A 159 1.49 29.13 15.84
N SER A 160 1.42 30.03 16.83
CA SER A 160 2.60 30.68 17.40
C SER A 160 3.59 29.67 18.00
N TYR A 161 3.12 28.49 18.40
CA TYR A 161 3.95 27.40 18.90
C TYR A 161 4.94 26.87 17.84
N LEU A 162 4.54 26.79 16.55
CA LEU A 162 5.44 26.37 15.46
C LEU A 162 6.66 27.28 15.36
N LYS A 163 6.46 28.60 15.45
CA LYS A 163 7.55 29.59 15.40
C LYS A 163 8.34 29.63 16.71
N GLY A 164 7.64 29.68 17.85
CA GLY A 164 8.26 29.83 19.17
C GLY A 164 9.02 28.59 19.66
N LYS A 165 8.70 27.40 19.14
CA LYS A 165 9.29 26.11 19.56
C LYS A 165 9.88 25.30 18.40
N LYS A 166 10.32 25.97 17.32
CA LYS A 166 10.86 25.32 16.12
C LYS A 166 11.92 24.25 16.41
N HIS A 167 12.94 24.58 17.20
CA HIS A 167 13.99 23.62 17.58
C HIS A 167 13.47 22.42 18.38
N GLN A 168 12.49 22.62 19.25
CA GLN A 168 11.87 21.52 19.99
C GLN A 168 11.14 20.58 19.03
N LEU A 169 10.41 21.11 18.04
CA LEU A 169 9.70 20.32 17.04
C LEU A 169 10.66 19.57 16.11
N GLU A 170 11.76 20.22 15.69
CA GLU A 170 12.84 19.58 14.94
C GLU A 170 13.46 18.40 15.70
N ASN A 171 13.67 18.56 17.02
CA ASN A 171 14.16 17.50 17.90
C ASN A 171 13.13 16.38 18.09
N ILE A 172 11.84 16.72 18.27
CA ILE A 172 10.75 15.72 18.35
C ILE A 172 10.76 14.86 17.10
N LEU A 173 10.78 15.47 15.90
CA LEU A 173 10.87 14.70 14.68
C LEU A 173 12.15 13.87 14.68
N SER A 174 13.32 14.45 14.91
CA SER A 174 14.64 13.78 14.82
C SER A 174 14.84 12.61 15.80
N GLU A 175 14.25 12.67 16.99
CA GLU A 175 14.47 11.65 18.02
C GLU A 175 13.36 10.59 18.03
N HIS A 176 12.11 10.98 17.71
CA HIS A 176 10.92 10.15 17.92
C HIS A 176 10.24 9.66 16.64
N THR A 177 10.85 9.89 15.48
CA THR A 177 10.52 9.16 14.25
C THR A 177 11.73 8.37 13.77
N LYS A 178 11.51 7.37 12.93
CA LYS A 178 12.55 6.40 12.51
C LYS A 178 12.42 6.10 11.03
N PHE A 179 13.54 6.19 10.31
CA PHE A 179 13.59 6.10 8.85
C PHE A 179 14.61 5.06 8.35
N GLY A 180 14.57 4.78 7.05
CA GLY A 180 15.44 3.81 6.40
C GLY A 180 15.15 2.35 6.77
N MET A 181 16.14 1.50 6.50
CA MET A 181 16.02 0.04 6.64
C MET A 181 16.35 -0.47 8.06
N TYR A 182 17.19 0.27 8.79
CA TYR A 182 17.83 -0.21 10.02
C TYR A 182 17.45 0.59 11.27
N GLU A 183 16.92 1.81 11.13
CA GLU A 183 16.50 2.60 12.28
C GLU A 183 15.21 2.02 12.86
N THR A 184 15.18 1.80 14.17
CA THR A 184 14.02 1.27 14.91
C THR A 184 13.90 1.95 16.26
N HIS A 185 12.71 1.92 16.85
CA HIS A 185 12.50 2.47 18.19
C HIS A 185 13.19 1.59 19.24
N LYS A 186 13.93 2.23 20.16
CA LYS A 186 14.54 1.54 21.31
C LYS A 186 13.44 0.95 22.21
N ILE A 187 12.49 1.80 22.60
CA ILE A 187 11.31 1.43 23.37
C ILE A 187 10.17 1.15 22.40
N LYS A 188 9.79 -0.12 22.31
CA LYS A 188 8.71 -0.59 21.44
C LYS A 188 7.40 -0.58 22.23
N HIS A 189 6.30 -0.29 21.56
CA HIS A 189 4.98 -0.47 22.12
C HIS A 189 4.42 -1.80 21.64
N ASP A 190 3.75 -2.51 22.54
CA ASP A 190 2.94 -3.63 22.14
C ASP A 190 1.67 -3.12 21.44
N HIS A 191 1.20 -3.88 20.47
CA HIS A 191 0.05 -3.53 19.66
C HIS A 191 -0.74 -4.79 19.33
N GLU A 192 -2.06 -4.74 19.42
CA GLU A 192 -2.96 -5.88 19.21
C GLU A 192 -2.86 -6.50 17.81
N ILE A 193 -2.32 -5.75 16.84
CA ILE A 193 -2.02 -6.23 15.48
C ILE A 193 -1.18 -7.51 15.48
N PHE A 194 -0.34 -7.72 16.49
CA PHE A 194 0.49 -8.92 16.59
C PHE A 194 -0.26 -10.15 17.08
N GLU A 195 -1.49 -10.00 17.57
CA GLU A 195 -2.37 -11.10 17.99
C GLU A 195 -3.24 -11.64 16.87
N ARG A 196 -3.24 -10.97 15.71
CA ARG A 196 -3.91 -11.40 14.48
C ARG A 196 -3.57 -12.85 14.10
N GLU A 197 -4.60 -13.62 13.78
CA GLU A 197 -4.51 -15.04 13.45
C GLU A 197 -3.61 -15.30 12.23
N GLU A 198 -3.53 -14.36 11.30
CA GLU A 198 -2.66 -14.43 10.14
C GLU A 198 -1.18 -14.60 10.53
N PHE A 199 -0.71 -13.96 11.61
CA PHE A 199 0.63 -14.17 12.14
C PHE A 199 0.86 -15.57 12.71
N LYS A 200 -0.21 -16.33 13.01
CA LYS A 200 -0.13 -17.71 13.49
C LYS A 200 -0.24 -18.72 12.34
N ASN A 201 -1.13 -18.42 11.40
CA ASN A 201 -1.64 -19.37 10.41
C ASN A 201 -0.97 -19.24 9.04
N ILE A 202 -0.56 -18.04 8.61
CA ILE A 202 0.10 -17.84 7.30
C ILE A 202 1.62 -17.92 7.47
N PRO A 203 2.30 -18.96 6.92
CA PRO A 203 3.71 -19.21 7.22
C PRO A 203 4.66 -18.10 6.78
N LEU A 204 4.32 -17.35 5.72
CA LEU A 204 5.12 -16.22 5.26
C LEU A 204 5.19 -15.13 6.33
N VAL A 205 4.03 -14.62 6.76
CA VAL A 205 3.95 -13.48 7.68
C VAL A 205 4.29 -13.89 9.12
N LYS A 206 4.03 -15.14 9.51
CA LYS A 206 4.51 -15.71 10.79
C LYS A 206 6.01 -15.53 10.97
N ARG A 207 6.82 -15.82 9.95
CA ARG A 207 8.28 -15.63 9.98
C ARG A 207 8.71 -14.17 9.96
N LEU A 208 7.82 -13.26 9.54
CA LEU A 208 8.06 -11.83 9.49
C LEU A 208 7.61 -11.12 10.78
N LYS A 209 6.90 -11.79 11.70
CA LYS A 209 6.36 -11.19 12.93
C LYS A 209 7.41 -10.43 13.73
N ASP A 210 8.56 -11.05 14.02
CA ASP A 210 9.64 -10.40 14.79
C ASP A 210 10.23 -9.18 14.07
N LYS A 211 10.30 -9.23 12.74
CA LYS A 211 10.78 -8.11 11.93
C LYS A 211 9.75 -6.98 11.94
N ALA A 212 8.47 -7.30 11.77
CA ALA A 212 7.38 -6.34 11.86
C ALA A 212 7.33 -5.68 13.25
N TYR A 213 7.44 -6.47 14.33
CA TYR A 213 7.52 -5.94 15.69
C TYR A 213 8.69 -4.96 15.88
N LYS A 214 9.86 -5.24 15.32
CA LYS A 214 11.00 -4.29 15.33
C LYS A 214 10.74 -3.02 14.52
N GLN A 215 9.94 -3.09 13.46
CA GLN A 215 9.69 -2.00 12.52
C GLN A 215 8.41 -1.20 12.83
N LEU A 216 7.64 -1.58 13.86
CA LEU A 216 6.44 -0.85 14.27
C LEU A 216 6.80 0.61 14.55
N GLY A 217 6.00 1.54 14.04
CA GLY A 217 6.19 2.98 14.28
C GLY A 217 7.33 3.62 13.50
N THR A 218 7.90 2.92 12.52
CA THR A 218 8.94 3.47 11.64
C THR A 218 8.32 3.89 10.30
N SER A 219 8.82 4.97 9.71
CA SER A 219 8.39 5.46 8.40
C SER A 219 9.21 4.85 7.26
N GLY A 220 10.45 4.47 7.55
CA GLY A 220 11.41 3.91 6.62
C GLY A 220 11.86 4.81 5.47
N GLY A 221 11.98 4.32 4.23
CA GLY A 221 12.68 5.04 3.14
C GLY A 221 11.81 5.41 1.93
N GLY A 222 12.40 6.09 0.95
CA GLY A 222 11.72 6.53 -0.27
C GLY A 222 11.03 7.89 -0.11
N ASN A 223 9.79 8.01 -0.58
CA ASN A 223 8.97 9.24 -0.48
C ASN A 223 8.23 9.36 0.86
N HIS A 224 8.60 8.56 1.86
CA HIS A 224 7.99 8.56 3.18
C HIS A 224 8.51 9.73 4.03
N PHE A 225 7.62 10.30 4.83
CA PHE A 225 7.93 11.46 5.66
C PHE A 225 7.09 11.51 6.93
N VAL A 226 7.54 12.34 7.87
CA VAL A 226 6.72 12.84 8.98
C VAL A 226 7.02 14.34 9.08
N GLU A 227 5.98 15.15 9.14
CA GLU A 227 6.10 16.60 9.07
C GLU A 227 5.15 17.32 10.02
N PHE A 228 5.64 18.42 10.57
CA PHE A 228 4.82 19.43 11.22
C PHE A 228 4.43 20.50 10.22
N GLY A 229 3.20 20.97 10.31
CA GLY A 229 2.68 22.02 9.45
C GLY A 229 1.50 22.76 10.06
N THR A 230 0.99 23.72 9.32
CA THR A 230 -0.25 24.43 9.66
C THR A 230 -1.42 23.78 8.95
N VAL A 231 -2.52 23.54 9.67
CA VAL A 231 -3.78 23.07 9.10
C VAL A 231 -4.75 24.23 9.07
N ALA A 232 -5.24 24.62 7.89
CA ALA A 232 -6.34 25.57 7.79
C ALA A 232 -7.63 24.81 7.51
N ILE A 233 -8.58 24.88 8.44
CA ILE A 233 -9.95 24.40 8.24
C ILE A 233 -10.76 25.55 7.67
N THR A 234 -11.39 25.32 6.51
CA THR A 234 -12.17 26.34 5.79
C THR A 234 -13.65 25.99 5.72
N ASP A 235 -13.99 24.73 5.92
CA ASP A 235 -15.38 24.26 5.94
C ASP A 235 -16.00 24.42 7.33
N THR A 236 -17.10 25.17 7.40
CA THR A 236 -17.89 25.36 8.63
C THR A 236 -18.68 24.12 9.03
N GLU A 237 -18.94 23.21 8.09
CA GLU A 237 -19.69 21.97 8.30
C GLU A 237 -18.75 20.75 8.34
N ASN A 238 -17.49 20.95 8.73
CA ASN A 238 -16.52 19.87 8.86
C ASN A 238 -16.95 18.82 9.90
N GLU A 239 -16.49 17.59 9.67
CA GLU A 239 -16.88 16.35 10.37
C GLU A 239 -16.53 16.34 11.86
N TRP A 240 -15.64 17.24 12.28
CA TRP A 240 -15.16 17.33 13.65
C TRP A 240 -15.84 18.44 14.45
N GLY A 241 -16.67 19.28 13.80
CA GLY A 241 -17.23 20.47 14.43
C GLY A 241 -16.16 21.46 14.90
N LEU A 242 -15.02 21.50 14.20
CA LEU A 242 -13.96 22.46 14.49
C LEU A 242 -14.31 23.83 13.94
N ASP A 243 -13.94 24.89 14.66
CA ASP A 243 -14.05 26.24 14.14
C ASP A 243 -13.18 26.43 12.88
N VAL A 244 -13.64 27.28 11.96
CA VAL A 244 -12.80 27.74 10.85
C VAL A 244 -11.60 28.48 11.43
N GLY A 245 -10.41 28.07 11.04
CA GLY A 245 -9.19 28.59 11.66
C GLY A 245 -7.93 27.82 11.28
N THR A 246 -6.82 28.24 11.89
CA THR A 246 -5.52 27.59 11.68
C THR A 246 -5.06 26.86 12.93
N TYR A 247 -4.68 25.61 12.74
CA TYR A 247 -4.22 24.67 13.77
C TYR A 247 -2.82 24.17 13.46
N ILE A 248 -2.24 23.43 14.39
CA ILE A 248 -1.02 22.65 14.15
C ILE A 248 -1.41 21.24 13.74
N GLY A 249 -0.80 20.77 12.65
CA GLY A 249 -0.95 19.39 12.18
C GLY A 249 0.36 18.63 12.21
N VAL A 250 0.25 17.32 12.41
CA VAL A 250 1.29 16.34 12.11
C VAL A 250 0.79 15.52 10.92
N LEU A 251 1.52 15.53 9.82
CA LEU A 251 1.25 14.66 8.68
C LEU A 251 2.35 13.60 8.59
N SER A 252 1.95 12.36 8.35
CA SER A 252 2.88 11.26 8.14
C SER A 252 2.47 10.47 6.92
N HIS A 253 3.48 10.01 6.17
CA HIS A 253 3.33 9.17 4.99
C HIS A 253 4.24 7.96 5.12
N SER A 254 3.64 6.77 5.19
CA SER A 254 4.36 5.50 5.23
C SER A 254 3.42 4.34 4.87
N GLY A 255 3.95 3.13 4.89
CA GLY A 255 3.22 1.92 4.60
C GLY A 255 3.64 0.76 5.49
N SER A 256 3.40 -0.45 5.01
CA SER A 256 3.60 -1.69 5.80
C SER A 256 5.04 -2.19 5.86
N ARG A 257 6.00 -1.33 5.49
CA ARG A 257 7.44 -1.55 5.69
C ARG A 257 7.91 -2.85 5.05
N GLY A 258 8.82 -3.56 5.73
CA GLY A 258 9.32 -4.84 5.27
C GLY A 258 8.25 -5.93 5.20
N LEU A 259 7.14 -5.80 5.93
CA LEU A 259 6.07 -6.79 5.92
C LEU A 259 5.38 -6.82 4.55
N GLY A 260 4.81 -5.69 4.12
CA GLY A 260 4.14 -5.60 2.81
C GLY A 260 5.07 -5.87 1.64
N ALA A 261 6.31 -5.38 1.69
CA ALA A 261 7.28 -5.63 0.62
C ALA A 261 7.55 -7.14 0.42
N ASN A 262 7.60 -7.94 1.50
CA ASN A 262 7.78 -9.38 1.39
C ASN A 262 6.51 -10.10 0.93
N ILE A 263 5.34 -9.64 1.36
CA ILE A 263 4.04 -10.13 0.91
C ILE A 263 3.89 -9.88 -0.59
N ALA A 264 4.02 -8.63 -1.04
CA ALA A 264 3.95 -8.25 -2.44
C ALA A 264 4.92 -9.08 -3.30
N LYS A 265 6.18 -9.21 -2.89
CA LYS A 265 7.18 -10.03 -3.61
C LYS A 265 6.75 -11.49 -3.73
N HIS A 266 6.25 -12.09 -2.66
CA HIS A 266 5.86 -13.50 -2.63
C HIS A 266 4.67 -13.78 -3.55
N TYR A 267 3.57 -13.05 -3.38
CA TYR A 267 2.34 -13.32 -4.10
C TYR A 267 2.40 -12.85 -5.54
N THR A 268 3.19 -11.83 -5.85
CA THR A 268 3.57 -11.50 -7.23
C THR A 268 4.24 -12.70 -7.91
N TYR A 269 5.24 -13.31 -7.26
CA TYR A 269 5.92 -14.47 -7.84
C TYR A 269 4.92 -15.60 -8.10
N LEU A 270 4.03 -15.88 -7.15
CA LEU A 270 2.99 -16.89 -7.30
C LEU A 270 2.02 -16.57 -8.45
N ALA A 271 1.54 -15.33 -8.54
CA ALA A 271 0.66 -14.87 -9.61
C ALA A 271 1.32 -15.06 -10.98
N THR A 272 2.58 -14.66 -11.15
CA THR A 272 3.30 -14.82 -12.43
C THR A 272 3.49 -16.28 -12.85
N LYS A 273 3.50 -17.22 -11.90
CA LYS A 273 3.62 -18.67 -12.19
C LYS A 273 2.28 -19.31 -12.51
N GLN A 274 1.19 -18.82 -11.93
CA GLN A 274 -0.15 -19.39 -12.08
C GLN A 274 -0.96 -18.75 -13.20
N CYS A 275 -0.66 -17.49 -13.52
CA CYS A 275 -1.30 -16.73 -14.57
C CYS A 275 -0.26 -16.25 -15.61
N PRO A 276 0.17 -17.13 -16.54
CA PRO A 276 0.98 -16.73 -17.68
C PRO A 276 0.23 -15.76 -18.60
N LEU A 277 0.87 -14.64 -18.92
CA LEU A 277 0.35 -13.57 -19.78
C LEU A 277 1.38 -13.22 -20.87
N PRO A 278 1.02 -12.43 -21.88
CA PRO A 278 2.00 -11.84 -22.79
C PRO A 278 3.08 -11.06 -22.02
N LYS A 279 4.33 -11.13 -22.49
CA LYS A 279 5.50 -10.63 -21.75
C LYS A 279 5.37 -9.17 -21.27
N HIS A 280 4.77 -8.30 -22.09
CA HIS A 280 4.62 -6.87 -21.79
C HIS A 280 3.62 -6.60 -20.63
N VAL A 281 2.69 -7.52 -20.37
CA VAL A 281 1.69 -7.43 -19.29
C VAL A 281 1.87 -8.49 -18.20
N GLN A 282 2.97 -9.25 -18.19
CA GLN A 282 3.17 -10.34 -17.21
C GLN A 282 3.13 -9.86 -15.74
N GLN A 283 3.49 -8.60 -15.51
CA GLN A 283 3.39 -7.93 -14.22
C GLN A 283 1.94 -7.72 -13.73
N LEU A 284 0.94 -7.86 -14.59
CA LEU A 284 -0.49 -7.78 -14.27
C LEU A 284 -1.12 -9.15 -13.99
N ALA A 285 -0.30 -10.19 -13.79
CA ALA A 285 -0.77 -11.50 -13.39
C ALA A 285 -1.53 -11.42 -12.06
N TRP A 286 -2.64 -12.16 -11.97
CA TRP A 286 -3.52 -12.16 -10.80
C TRP A 286 -3.52 -13.52 -10.08
N LEU A 287 -4.10 -13.49 -8.88
CA LEU A 287 -4.55 -14.66 -8.14
C LEU A 287 -6.08 -14.65 -8.11
N ASP A 288 -6.71 -15.78 -8.42
CA ASP A 288 -8.17 -15.93 -8.30
C ASP A 288 -8.52 -16.11 -6.82
N LEU A 289 -9.48 -15.34 -6.33
CA LEU A 289 -9.90 -15.40 -4.92
C LEU A 289 -10.60 -16.72 -4.57
N ASN A 290 -10.97 -17.58 -5.52
CA ASN A 290 -11.45 -18.93 -5.22
C ASN A 290 -10.33 -19.93 -4.89
N THR A 291 -9.06 -19.51 -5.00
CA THR A 291 -7.90 -20.36 -4.78
C THR A 291 -7.24 -20.11 -3.43
N HIS A 292 -6.52 -21.10 -2.92
CA HIS A 292 -5.78 -21.01 -1.66
C HIS A 292 -4.80 -19.84 -1.65
N ASP A 293 -3.97 -19.69 -2.71
CA ASP A 293 -3.01 -18.59 -2.79
C ASP A 293 -3.70 -17.22 -2.90
N GLY A 294 -4.86 -17.15 -3.57
CA GLY A 294 -5.66 -15.92 -3.66
C GLY A 294 -6.23 -15.49 -2.31
N GLN A 295 -6.81 -16.43 -1.55
CA GLN A 295 -7.29 -16.20 -0.19
C GLN A 295 -6.16 -15.86 0.77
N GLU A 296 -5.04 -16.58 0.71
CA GLU A 296 -3.88 -16.30 1.57
C GLU A 296 -3.30 -14.91 1.28
N TYR A 297 -3.21 -14.52 0.01
CA TYR A 297 -2.78 -13.16 -0.34
C TYR A 297 -3.77 -12.10 0.16
N TRP A 298 -5.08 -12.32 -0.01
CA TRP A 298 -6.10 -11.38 0.46
C TRP A 298 -5.97 -11.12 1.97
N LEU A 299 -5.85 -12.18 2.77
CA LEU A 299 -5.64 -12.07 4.22
C LEU A 299 -4.31 -11.38 4.56
N ALA A 300 -3.21 -11.77 3.90
CA ALA A 300 -1.90 -11.16 4.13
C ALA A 300 -1.85 -9.67 3.73
N MET A 301 -2.52 -9.30 2.63
CA MET A 301 -2.66 -7.92 2.19
C MET A 301 -3.42 -7.09 3.22
N ASN A 302 -4.54 -7.60 3.74
CA ASN A 302 -5.32 -6.94 4.80
C ASN A 302 -4.51 -6.76 6.08
N LEU A 303 -3.81 -7.80 6.53
CA LEU A 303 -2.87 -7.70 7.66
C LEU A 303 -1.82 -6.59 7.44
N ALA A 304 -1.26 -6.49 6.23
CA ALA A 304 -0.28 -5.44 5.92
C ALA A 304 -0.92 -4.05 5.94
N GLY A 305 -2.16 -3.90 5.45
CA GLY A 305 -2.95 -2.68 5.58
C GLY A 305 -3.06 -2.25 7.03
N ASP A 306 -3.58 -3.13 7.89
CA ASP A 306 -3.79 -2.85 9.31
C ASP A 306 -2.48 -2.59 10.06
N TYR A 307 -1.40 -3.30 9.71
CA TYR A 307 -0.07 -3.05 10.23
C TYR A 307 0.49 -1.66 9.83
N ALA A 308 0.17 -1.17 8.63
CA ALA A 308 0.52 0.19 8.25
C ALA A 308 -0.20 1.21 9.14
N GLN A 309 -1.49 1.00 9.43
CA GLN A 309 -2.24 1.86 10.36
C GLN A 309 -1.59 1.88 11.75
N ALA A 310 -1.29 0.71 12.30
CA ALA A 310 -0.62 0.58 13.59
C ALA A 310 0.72 1.32 13.65
N CYS A 311 1.46 1.37 12.54
CA CYS A 311 2.69 2.17 12.45
C CYS A 311 2.39 3.67 12.57
N HIS A 312 1.35 4.17 11.90
CA HIS A 312 0.95 5.57 12.00
C HIS A 312 0.41 5.90 13.39
N ASP A 313 -0.42 5.05 13.99
CA ASP A 313 -0.91 5.22 15.36
C ASP A 313 0.24 5.36 16.36
N ASP A 314 1.27 4.52 16.26
CA ASP A 314 2.45 4.61 17.12
C ASP A 314 3.24 5.92 16.91
N ILE A 315 3.45 6.34 15.66
CA ILE A 315 4.12 7.61 15.33
C ILE A 315 3.36 8.80 15.95
N HIS A 316 2.06 8.86 15.72
CA HIS A 316 1.22 9.97 16.16
C HIS A 316 1.02 9.98 17.68
N ALA A 317 0.89 8.81 18.32
CA ALA A 317 0.81 8.71 19.77
C ALA A 317 2.10 9.20 20.46
N ARG A 318 3.28 8.85 19.91
CA ARG A 318 4.57 9.35 20.41
C ARG A 318 4.67 10.86 20.32
N ILE A 319 4.29 11.42 19.17
CA ILE A 319 4.36 12.87 18.94
C ILE A 319 3.35 13.60 19.82
N GLY A 320 2.09 13.15 19.88
CA GLY A 320 1.04 13.76 20.71
C GLY A 320 1.41 13.79 22.19
N LYS A 321 2.03 12.72 22.72
CA LYS A 321 2.55 12.68 24.09
C LYS A 321 3.61 13.77 24.34
N LEU A 322 4.49 14.03 23.38
CA LEU A 322 5.56 15.04 23.50
C LEU A 322 5.05 16.47 23.31
N LEU A 323 3.98 16.65 22.54
CA LEU A 323 3.26 17.92 22.43
C LEU A 323 2.45 18.24 23.70
N GLY A 324 2.17 17.24 24.54
CA GLY A 324 1.35 17.39 25.73
C GLY A 324 -0.11 17.74 25.40
N SER A 325 -0.58 17.35 24.22
CA SER A 325 -1.91 17.71 23.72
C SER A 325 -2.62 16.50 23.13
N ARG A 326 -3.93 16.43 23.34
CA ARG A 326 -4.79 15.41 22.72
C ARG A 326 -5.18 15.87 21.31
N PRO A 327 -5.26 14.95 20.34
CA PRO A 327 -5.73 15.29 19.02
C PRO A 327 -7.21 15.70 19.06
N VAL A 328 -7.59 16.67 18.22
CA VAL A 328 -8.99 17.07 18.01
C VAL A 328 -9.59 16.50 16.72
N ALA A 329 -8.73 16.10 15.79
CA ALA A 329 -9.14 15.42 14.57
C ALA A 329 -8.01 14.54 14.04
N LYS A 330 -8.39 13.49 13.32
CA LYS A 330 -7.48 12.56 12.65
C LYS A 330 -8.08 12.19 11.29
N ILE A 331 -7.27 12.25 10.24
CA ILE A 331 -7.64 11.89 8.86
C ILE A 331 -6.65 10.85 8.37
N GLU A 332 -7.14 9.76 7.79
CA GLU A 332 -6.31 8.71 7.22
C GLU A 332 -6.90 8.21 5.91
N ASN A 333 -6.05 8.00 4.92
CA ASN A 333 -6.47 7.43 3.64
C ASN A 333 -5.37 6.58 3.02
N HIS A 334 -5.77 5.38 2.58
CA HIS A 334 -4.90 4.45 1.87
C HIS A 334 -4.70 4.93 0.43
N HIS A 335 -3.55 4.60 -0.16
CA HIS A 335 -3.35 4.84 -1.58
C HIS A 335 -2.66 3.72 -2.36
N ASN A 336 -2.33 2.59 -1.71
CA ASN A 336 -1.84 1.37 -2.37
C ASN A 336 -2.55 0.14 -1.76
N PHE A 337 -3.72 -0.22 -2.29
CA PHE A 337 -4.53 -1.30 -1.71
C PHE A 337 -5.56 -1.84 -2.70
N ALA A 338 -6.27 -2.91 -2.32
CA ALA A 338 -7.43 -3.40 -3.04
C ALA A 338 -8.60 -3.66 -2.10
N TRP A 339 -9.82 -3.35 -2.56
CA TRP A 339 -11.05 -3.50 -1.78
C TRP A 339 -12.10 -4.28 -2.57
N LYS A 340 -12.97 -4.97 -1.84
CA LYS A 340 -14.24 -5.43 -2.39
C LYS A 340 -15.18 -4.24 -2.50
N GLN A 341 -15.74 -4.01 -3.67
CA GLN A 341 -16.65 -2.90 -3.93
C GLN A 341 -17.63 -3.30 -5.02
N GLU A 342 -18.88 -2.86 -4.91
CA GLU A 342 -19.86 -3.02 -5.97
C GLU A 342 -19.53 -2.09 -7.15
N VAL A 343 -19.43 -2.66 -8.35
CA VAL A 343 -19.20 -1.92 -9.60
C VAL A 343 -20.18 -2.47 -10.62
N ASN A 344 -21.07 -1.60 -11.13
CA ASN A 344 -22.12 -1.97 -12.10
C ASN A 344 -23.02 -3.13 -11.62
N GLY A 345 -23.33 -3.18 -10.32
CA GLY A 345 -24.17 -4.23 -9.72
C GLY A 345 -23.47 -5.59 -9.48
N GLU A 346 -22.16 -5.69 -9.71
CA GLU A 346 -21.37 -6.89 -9.37
C GLU A 346 -20.31 -6.58 -8.30
N GLU A 347 -20.08 -7.50 -7.35
CA GLU A 347 -18.93 -7.41 -6.43
C GLU A 347 -17.63 -7.56 -7.23
N CYS A 348 -16.80 -6.52 -7.19
CA CYS A 348 -15.51 -6.46 -7.83
C CYS A 348 -14.38 -6.24 -6.81
N ILE A 349 -13.16 -6.58 -7.22
CA ILE A 349 -11.93 -6.21 -6.52
C ILE A 349 -11.36 -4.96 -7.19
N VAL A 350 -11.47 -3.83 -6.50
CA VAL A 350 -11.01 -2.52 -6.95
C VAL A 350 -9.61 -2.25 -6.41
N HIS A 351 -8.64 -2.26 -7.31
CA HIS A 351 -7.24 -1.95 -7.03
C HIS A 351 -7.02 -0.45 -7.16
N ARG A 352 -6.40 0.18 -6.17
CA ARG A 352 -5.95 1.57 -6.25
C ARG A 352 -4.45 1.61 -5.99
N LYS A 353 -3.71 2.21 -6.92
CA LYS A 353 -2.26 2.39 -6.83
C LYS A 353 -1.89 3.84 -7.05
N GLY A 354 -1.44 4.50 -6.00
CA GLY A 354 -1.38 5.96 -5.96
C GLY A 354 -2.74 6.59 -6.25
N ALA A 355 -3.81 6.01 -5.75
CA ALA A 355 -5.15 6.58 -5.80
C ALA A 355 -5.85 6.25 -4.49
N THR A 356 -6.70 7.14 -4.01
CA THR A 356 -7.33 7.02 -2.70
C THR A 356 -8.84 6.82 -2.81
N PRO A 357 -9.48 6.07 -1.91
CA PRO A 357 -10.94 6.04 -1.82
C PRO A 357 -11.54 7.45 -1.67
N ALA A 358 -12.65 7.70 -2.35
CA ALA A 358 -13.38 8.96 -2.37
C ALA A 358 -14.89 8.69 -2.46
N ALA A 359 -15.37 7.70 -1.69
CA ALA A 359 -16.81 7.50 -1.52
C ALA A 359 -17.45 8.78 -0.96
N LYS A 360 -18.77 8.92 -1.11
CA LYS A 360 -19.47 10.13 -0.67
C LYS A 360 -19.26 10.34 0.84
N GLY A 361 -18.68 11.47 1.23
CA GLY A 361 -18.37 11.79 2.62
C GLY A 361 -17.06 11.20 3.13
N GLU A 362 -16.32 10.44 2.32
CA GLU A 362 -15.05 9.85 2.75
C GLU A 362 -13.95 10.91 2.81
N LEU A 363 -13.35 11.06 3.98
CA LEU A 363 -12.28 12.03 4.21
C LEU A 363 -10.92 11.51 3.74
N GLY A 364 -10.09 12.42 3.22
CA GLY A 364 -8.72 12.10 2.86
C GLY A 364 -7.81 13.32 2.90
N ILE A 365 -6.52 13.07 2.71
CA ILE A 365 -5.53 14.11 2.46
C ILE A 365 -4.74 13.81 1.19
N ILE A 366 -4.66 14.82 0.31
CA ILE A 366 -3.93 14.78 -0.96
C ILE A 366 -2.71 15.71 -0.84
N PRO A 367 -1.52 15.20 -0.46
CA PRO A 367 -0.31 16.00 -0.31
C PRO A 367 0.23 16.56 -1.64
N GLY A 368 0.74 17.78 -1.59
CA GLY A 368 1.50 18.37 -2.69
C GLY A 368 2.94 17.89 -2.73
N SER A 369 3.83 18.64 -2.08
CA SER A 369 5.25 18.33 -1.92
C SER A 369 5.72 18.87 -0.57
N MET A 370 7.01 18.72 -0.22
CA MET A 370 7.53 19.30 1.03
C MET A 370 7.45 20.84 1.10
N THR A 371 7.18 21.54 -0.01
CA THR A 371 6.96 23.01 -0.03
C THR A 371 5.59 23.43 -0.54
N ALA A 372 4.81 22.52 -1.14
CA ALA A 372 3.47 22.80 -1.63
C ALA A 372 2.41 22.30 -0.63
N PRO A 373 1.24 22.94 -0.54
CA PRO A 373 0.20 22.50 0.38
C PRO A 373 -0.34 21.13 0.00
N GLY A 374 -0.81 20.39 1.00
CA GLY A 374 -1.75 19.30 0.86
C GLY A 374 -3.19 19.78 1.07
N PHE A 375 -4.14 19.05 0.52
CA PHE A 375 -5.57 19.36 0.62
C PHE A 375 -6.27 18.31 1.46
N ILE A 376 -7.02 18.75 2.46
CA ILE A 376 -7.96 17.91 3.20
C ILE A 376 -9.24 17.90 2.37
N VAL A 377 -9.71 16.71 2.03
CA VAL A 377 -10.78 16.53 1.04
C VAL A 377 -11.87 15.63 1.57
N ARG A 378 -13.09 15.84 1.06
CA ARG A 378 -14.25 14.97 1.23
C ARG A 378 -14.66 14.40 -0.13
N GLY A 379 -14.84 13.09 -0.22
CA GLY A 379 -15.22 12.40 -1.45
C GLY A 379 -16.65 12.72 -1.88
N LEU A 380 -16.85 12.85 -3.19
CA LEU A 380 -18.16 13.09 -3.81
C LEU A 380 -18.85 11.79 -4.26
N GLY A 381 -18.15 10.65 -4.21
CA GLY A 381 -18.72 9.33 -4.55
C GLY A 381 -18.93 9.12 -6.04
N ASN A 382 -18.12 9.73 -6.90
CA ASN A 382 -18.24 9.62 -8.35
C ASN A 382 -18.09 8.15 -8.82
N PRO A 383 -19.10 7.55 -9.48
CA PRO A 383 -19.05 6.15 -9.89
C PRO A 383 -18.07 5.90 -11.05
N GLU A 384 -17.86 6.88 -11.95
CA GLU A 384 -16.94 6.75 -13.10
C GLU A 384 -15.47 6.73 -12.65
N SER A 385 -15.15 7.31 -11.49
CA SER A 385 -13.83 7.17 -10.86
C SER A 385 -13.71 5.92 -10.00
N LEU A 386 -14.74 5.07 -9.97
CA LEU A 386 -14.89 3.96 -9.03
C LEU A 386 -14.79 4.46 -7.58
N GLN A 387 -15.36 5.65 -7.31
CA GLN A 387 -15.29 6.32 -6.02
C GLN A 387 -13.84 6.49 -5.54
N SER A 388 -13.00 7.05 -6.41
CA SER A 388 -11.58 7.28 -6.14
C SER A 388 -11.15 8.70 -6.51
N ALA A 389 -10.06 9.15 -5.90
CA ALA A 389 -9.40 10.42 -6.19
C ALA A 389 -7.87 10.28 -6.22
N SER A 390 -7.17 11.36 -6.58
CA SER A 390 -5.70 11.43 -6.55
C SER A 390 -5.16 11.16 -5.14
N HIS A 391 -3.95 10.63 -5.06
CA HIS A 391 -3.26 10.43 -3.76
C HIS A 391 -2.26 11.53 -3.42
N GLY A 392 -1.89 12.37 -4.38
CA GLY A 392 -0.95 13.47 -4.17
C GLY A 392 -0.73 14.28 -5.45
N ALA A 393 0.38 15.00 -5.54
CA ALA A 393 0.72 15.75 -6.76
C ALA A 393 1.18 14.85 -7.93
N GLY A 394 1.70 13.65 -7.63
CA GLY A 394 2.33 12.80 -8.64
C GLY A 394 3.69 13.32 -9.11
N ARG A 395 4.53 12.43 -9.64
CA ARG A 395 5.89 12.80 -10.05
C ARG A 395 5.89 13.38 -11.47
N LEU A 396 6.53 14.52 -11.63
CA LEU A 396 6.89 15.09 -12.93
C LEU A 396 8.20 14.50 -13.47
N HIS A 397 9.11 14.10 -12.57
CA HIS A 397 10.43 13.57 -12.92
C HIS A 397 10.74 12.26 -12.21
N SER A 398 11.33 11.33 -12.96
CA SER A 398 11.87 10.10 -12.39
C SER A 398 12.99 10.42 -11.40
N ARG A 399 13.18 9.55 -10.39
CA ARG A 399 14.24 9.72 -9.38
C ARG A 399 15.63 9.91 -9.99
N ARG A 400 15.92 9.17 -11.08
CA ARG A 400 17.16 9.31 -11.84
C ARG A 400 17.27 10.72 -12.47
N LYS A 401 16.22 11.17 -13.15
CA LYS A 401 16.18 12.50 -13.78
C LYS A 401 16.31 13.64 -12.76
N CYS A 402 15.75 13.49 -11.55
CA CYS A 402 15.94 14.46 -10.47
C CYS A 402 17.42 14.59 -10.07
N LYS A 403 18.13 13.47 -9.91
CA LYS A 403 19.57 13.45 -9.57
C LYS A 403 20.45 14.06 -10.66
N GLU A 404 20.01 14.00 -11.92
CA GLU A 404 20.69 14.63 -13.06
C GLU A 404 20.37 16.12 -13.19
N ARG A 405 19.17 16.55 -12.78
CA ARG A 405 18.64 17.90 -13.03
C ARG A 405 18.82 18.88 -11.87
N PHE A 406 18.74 18.41 -10.62
CA PHE A 406 18.66 19.26 -9.44
C PHE A 406 19.89 19.11 -8.55
N THR A 407 20.25 20.19 -7.89
CA THR A 407 21.32 20.23 -6.90
C THR A 407 20.78 20.43 -5.48
N LYS A 408 21.60 20.15 -4.47
CA LYS A 408 21.27 20.48 -3.07
C LYS A 408 21.08 21.99 -2.85
N SER A 409 21.73 22.83 -3.67
CA SER A 409 21.57 24.28 -3.59
C SER A 409 20.18 24.73 -4.03
N ASP A 410 19.67 24.14 -5.12
CA ASP A 410 18.32 24.42 -5.63
C ASP A 410 17.26 24.07 -4.57
N ILE A 411 17.39 22.90 -3.95
CA ILE A 411 16.50 22.46 -2.88
C ILE A 411 16.54 23.43 -1.70
N LYS A 412 17.74 23.84 -1.25
CA LYS A 412 17.88 24.81 -0.15
C LYS A 412 17.24 26.15 -0.47
N LYS A 413 17.36 26.63 -1.71
CA LYS A 413 16.74 27.88 -2.16
C LYS A 413 15.22 27.78 -2.11
N GLU A 414 14.67 26.68 -2.61
CA GLU A 414 13.23 26.41 -2.61
C GLU A 414 12.66 26.29 -1.18
N LEU A 415 13.34 25.54 -0.32
CA LEU A 415 12.97 25.40 1.10
C LEU A 415 12.99 26.75 1.83
N LYS A 416 14.02 27.58 1.59
CA LYS A 416 14.12 28.93 2.18
C LYS A 416 13.01 29.85 1.70
N ALA A 417 12.66 29.78 0.41
CA ALA A 417 11.59 30.60 -0.17
C ALA A 417 10.22 30.29 0.45
N ASN A 418 9.99 29.06 0.91
CA ASN A 418 8.73 28.61 1.49
C ASN A 418 8.74 28.49 3.02
N ASP A 419 9.82 28.91 3.69
CA ASP A 419 10.02 28.78 5.13
C ASP A 419 9.81 27.34 5.65
N VAL A 420 10.49 26.39 5.01
CA VAL A 420 10.45 24.95 5.37
C VAL A 420 11.83 24.48 5.84
N THR A 421 11.87 23.84 7.02
CA THR A 421 13.04 23.05 7.43
C THR A 421 12.93 21.62 6.91
N LEU A 422 13.99 21.12 6.28
CA LEU A 422 14.12 19.71 5.89
C LEU A 422 15.20 19.00 6.73
N ILE A 423 14.84 17.87 7.33
CA ILE A 423 15.72 16.98 8.09
C ILE A 423 15.86 15.67 7.30
N GLY A 424 17.07 15.41 6.78
CA GLY A 424 17.31 14.31 5.83
C GLY A 424 16.94 14.71 4.40
N GLY A 425 16.33 13.81 3.65
CA GLY A 425 15.80 14.06 2.30
C GLY A 425 16.86 13.91 1.19
N GLY A 426 16.49 13.12 0.18
CA GLY A 426 17.28 12.94 -1.03
C GLY A 426 16.94 13.95 -2.12
N ILE A 427 17.87 14.15 -3.07
CA ILE A 427 17.65 14.98 -4.28
C ILE A 427 16.52 14.41 -5.14
N ASP A 428 16.31 13.11 -5.08
CA ASP A 428 15.22 12.42 -5.77
C ASP A 428 13.83 12.75 -5.22
N GLU A 429 13.72 13.37 -4.04
CA GLU A 429 12.45 13.84 -3.49
C GLU A 429 12.37 15.37 -3.44
N ALA A 430 13.20 16.07 -4.23
CA ALA A 430 13.17 17.53 -4.34
C ALA A 430 11.76 18.06 -4.67
N PRO A 431 11.32 19.20 -4.10
CA PRO A 431 9.96 19.72 -4.30
C PRO A 431 9.55 19.90 -5.77
N MET A 432 10.49 20.31 -6.63
CA MET A 432 10.36 20.48 -8.08
C MET A 432 10.26 19.17 -8.87
N ALA A 433 10.34 18.01 -8.20
CA ALA A 433 10.18 16.70 -8.82
C ALA A 433 8.70 16.33 -9.06
N TYR A 434 7.78 17.10 -8.49
CA TYR A 434 6.34 16.83 -8.44
C TYR A 434 5.57 17.75 -9.39
N LYS A 435 4.37 17.31 -9.82
CA LYS A 435 3.47 18.18 -10.59
C LYS A 435 2.94 19.32 -9.71
N ASP A 436 2.31 20.30 -10.34
CA ASP A 436 1.59 21.35 -9.63
C ASP A 436 0.31 20.77 -9.01
N ILE A 437 0.27 20.72 -7.68
CA ILE A 437 -0.87 20.18 -6.94
C ILE A 437 -2.16 20.97 -7.20
N THR A 438 -2.08 22.27 -7.47
CA THR A 438 -3.28 23.09 -7.73
C THR A 438 -3.96 22.69 -9.03
N LYS A 439 -3.19 22.34 -10.06
CA LYS A 439 -3.70 21.78 -11.32
C LYS A 439 -4.29 20.39 -11.12
N VAL A 440 -3.65 19.54 -10.33
CA VAL A 440 -4.18 18.21 -9.98
C VAL A 440 -5.54 18.35 -9.31
N MET A 441 -5.69 19.25 -8.34
CA MET A 441 -6.96 19.53 -7.67
C MET A 441 -8.02 20.11 -8.62
N ALA A 442 -7.63 21.03 -9.51
CA ALA A 442 -8.54 21.60 -10.50
C ALA A 442 -9.12 20.54 -11.46
N ASN A 443 -8.35 19.49 -11.77
CA ASN A 443 -8.74 18.40 -12.66
C ASN A 443 -9.57 17.29 -11.98
N GLN A 444 -9.97 17.44 -10.71
CA GLN A 444 -10.76 16.44 -9.98
C GLN A 444 -11.87 17.04 -9.10
N GLN A 445 -12.38 18.22 -9.45
CA GLN A 445 -13.47 18.88 -8.72
C GLN A 445 -14.77 18.05 -8.65
N GLU A 446 -14.95 17.12 -9.59
CA GLU A 446 -16.06 16.17 -9.61
C GLU A 446 -15.82 14.89 -8.78
N LEU A 447 -14.62 14.73 -8.20
CA LEU A 447 -14.24 13.58 -7.38
C LEU A 447 -14.26 13.91 -5.90
N VAL A 448 -13.83 15.13 -5.54
CA VAL A 448 -13.65 15.58 -4.17
C VAL A 448 -13.97 17.06 -4.02
N GLU A 449 -14.42 17.44 -2.82
CA GLU A 449 -14.44 18.83 -2.36
C GLU A 449 -13.35 19.09 -1.33
N VAL A 450 -12.88 20.35 -1.25
CA VAL A 450 -11.81 20.75 -0.33
C VAL A 450 -12.43 21.31 0.94
N VAL A 451 -12.10 20.70 2.09
CA VAL A 451 -12.58 21.13 3.42
C VAL A 451 -11.51 21.88 4.22
N GLY A 452 -10.25 21.77 3.79
CA GLY A 452 -9.12 22.45 4.40
C GLY A 452 -7.81 22.18 3.69
N THR A 453 -6.72 22.70 4.25
CA THR A 453 -5.36 22.53 3.71
C THR A 453 -4.35 22.24 4.81
N PHE A 454 -3.26 21.57 4.44
CA PHE A 454 -2.08 21.36 5.27
C PHE A 454 -0.85 21.97 4.60
N THR A 455 -0.14 22.86 5.27
CA THR A 455 1.08 23.48 4.73
C THR A 455 2.30 23.03 5.54
N PRO A 456 3.25 22.29 4.94
CA PRO A 456 4.45 21.82 5.63
C PRO A 456 5.31 22.97 6.17
N LYS A 457 5.96 22.74 7.31
CA LYS A 457 6.92 23.68 7.93
C LYS A 457 8.20 23.01 8.40
N ILE A 458 8.11 21.80 8.93
CA ILE A 458 9.28 21.01 9.34
C ILE A 458 9.07 19.60 8.83
N VAL A 459 9.90 19.16 7.90
CA VAL A 459 9.75 17.89 7.21
C VAL A 459 10.93 16.99 7.58
N ARG A 460 10.65 15.76 8.00
CA ARG A 460 11.67 14.72 8.16
C ARG A 460 11.45 13.59 7.17
N MET A 461 12.54 13.20 6.51
CA MET A 461 12.60 12.08 5.57
C MET A 461 13.83 11.21 5.86
N ASP A 462 13.93 10.07 5.16
CA ASP A 462 15.15 9.28 5.11
C ASP A 462 16.28 10.05 4.40
N LYS A 463 17.53 9.70 4.70
CA LYS A 463 18.73 10.42 4.23
C LYS A 463 19.17 10.07 2.81
#